data_AF-A0A8J8PPX4-F1
#
_entry.id   AF-A0A8J8PPX4-F1
#
_cell.length_a   1.000
_cell.length_b   1.000
_cell.length_c   1.000
_cell.angle_alpha   90.00
_cell.angle_beta   90.00
_cell.angle_gamma   90.00
#
_symmetry.space_group_name_H-M   'P 1'
#
loop_
_entity.id
_entity.type
_entity.pdbx_description
1 polymer ?
#
loop_
_entity_poly.entity_id
_entity_poly.type
_entity_poly.pdbx_seq_one_letter_code
_entity_poly.pdbx_strand_id
1 'polypeptide(L)' 'RDMRLERNDIPEVMVFEDSVYTKDDEVMLMYAVHQESIVVPENIDAIRASLNLVTKEESIKMTNTTLGIRGGYIL' A
#
# COMPACT_ATOMS: atom_id res chain seq x y z
N ARG A 1 5.02 -11.43 9.88
CA ARG A 1 5.04 -12.86 10.27
C ARG A 1 3.93 -13.20 11.28
N ASP A 2 3.87 -12.51 12.42
CA ASP A 2 2.88 -12.82 13.46
C ASP A 2 1.43 -12.57 13.02
N MET A 3 1.21 -11.60 12.14
CA MET A 3 -0.08 -11.34 11.48
C MET A 3 -0.51 -12.42 10.47
N ARG A 4 0.34 -13.42 10.20
CA ARG A 4 0.08 -14.56 9.28
C ARG A 4 -0.40 -14.15 7.87
N LEU A 5 0.08 -13.01 7.38
CA LEU A 5 -0.13 -12.59 5.99
C LEU A 5 0.51 -13.60 5.04
N GLU A 6 -0.08 -13.75 3.84
CA GLU A 6 0.49 -14.60 2.80
C GLU A 6 1.94 -14.18 2.53
N ARG A 7 2.87 -15.16 2.53
CA ARG A 7 4.33 -14.93 2.40
C ARG A 7 4.96 -13.94 3.39
N ASN A 8 4.21 -13.49 4.40
CA ASN A 8 4.55 -12.39 5.29
C ASN A 8 4.65 -11.03 4.57
N ASP A 9 3.95 -10.90 3.44
CA ASP A 9 3.95 -9.70 2.60
C ASP A 9 3.32 -8.51 3.31
N ILE A 10 3.91 -7.32 3.11
CA ILE A 10 3.36 -6.03 3.53
C ILE A 10 3.38 -5.11 2.30
N PRO A 11 2.38 -5.18 1.41
CA PRO A 11 2.35 -4.36 0.19
C PRO A 11 2.18 -2.86 0.48
N GLU A 12 1.78 -2.48 1.70
CA GLU A 12 1.68 -1.09 2.14
C GLU A 12 3.04 -0.43 2.39
N VAL A 13 3.13 0.88 2.13
CA VAL A 13 4.26 1.69 2.59
C VAL A 13 4.19 1.84 4.11
N MET A 14 5.27 1.46 4.80
CA MET A 14 5.34 1.48 6.26
C MET A 14 6.04 2.75 6.73
N VAL A 15 5.28 3.78 7.11
CA VAL A 15 5.85 5.02 7.67
C VAL A 15 6.14 4.83 9.15
N PHE A 16 7.32 5.26 9.60
CA PHE A 16 7.62 5.33 11.04
C PHE A 16 7.01 6.60 11.61
N GLU A 17 5.96 6.50 12.44
CA GLU A 17 5.22 7.66 12.95
C GLU A 17 6.14 8.69 13.64
N ASP A 18 7.04 8.23 14.51
CA ASP A 18 7.98 9.10 15.24
C ASP A 18 8.97 9.86 14.32
N SER A 19 9.10 9.43 13.06
CA SER A 19 9.97 10.10 12.08
C SER A 19 9.27 11.25 11.35
N VAL A 20 7.95 11.38 11.47
CA VAL A 20 7.18 12.43 10.80
C VAL A 20 7.51 13.78 11.43
N TYR A 21 8.26 14.59 10.70
CA TYR A 21 8.71 15.91 11.12
C TYR A 21 8.26 16.96 10.10
N THR A 22 7.79 18.10 10.60
CA THR A 22 7.39 19.24 9.76
C THR A 22 8.06 20.51 10.26
N LYS A 23 8.55 21.33 9.33
CA LYS A 23 9.10 22.66 9.61
C LYS A 23 8.84 23.59 8.43
N ASP A 24 8.13 24.68 8.67
CA ASP A 24 7.74 25.66 7.64
C ASP A 24 7.04 24.97 6.45
N ASP A 25 7.72 24.89 5.30
CA ASP A 25 7.27 24.27 4.05
C ASP A 25 7.93 22.89 3.78
N GLU A 26 8.68 22.35 4.73
CA GLU A 26 9.40 21.08 4.61
C GLU A 26 8.79 19.96 5.48
N VAL A 27 8.65 18.77 4.88
CA VAL A 27 8.22 17.54 5.56
C VAL A 27 9.31 16.48 5.40
N MET A 28 9.75 15.92 6.51
CA MET A 28 10.68 14.79 6.55
C MET A 28 10.00 13.60 7.20
N LEU A 29 10.22 12.40 6.66
CA LEU A 29 9.75 11.14 7.22
C LEU A 29 10.62 9.98 6.73
N MET A 30 10.68 8.93 7.53
CA MET A 30 11.29 7.66 7.18
C MET A 30 10.19 6.63 6.93
N TYR A 31 10.39 5.77 5.94
CA TYR A 31 9.48 4.68 5.64
C TYR A 31 10.26 3.44 5.19
N ALA A 32 9.63 2.28 5.37
CA ALA A 32 10.12 1.01 4.86
C ALA A 32 9.25 0.52 3.70
N VAL A 33 9.87 -0.23 2.80
CA VAL A 33 9.24 -0.84 1.63
C VAL A 33 9.48 -2.34 1.69
N HIS A 34 8.41 -3.13 1.65
CA HIS A 34 8.54 -4.56 1.41
C HIS A 34 8.65 -4.80 -0.10
N GLN A 35 9.89 -4.89 -0.58
CA GLN A 35 10.21 -4.91 -2.00
C GLN A 35 9.56 -6.08 -2.77
N GLU A 36 9.28 -7.19 -2.08
CA GLU A 36 8.73 -8.40 -2.71
C GLU A 36 7.24 -8.26 -3.07
N SER A 37 6.50 -7.37 -2.42
CA SER A 37 5.04 -7.31 -2.56
C SER A 37 4.47 -5.93 -2.93
N ILE A 38 5.22 -4.83 -2.76
CA ILE A 38 4.69 -3.47 -2.97
C ILE A 38 4.06 -3.25 -4.35
N VAL A 39 4.58 -3.89 -5.41
CA VAL A 39 4.07 -3.74 -6.78
C VAL A 39 2.92 -4.69 -7.14
N VAL A 40 2.56 -5.63 -6.26
CA VAL A 40 1.49 -6.61 -6.52
C VAL A 40 0.14 -5.93 -6.75
N PRO A 41 -0.38 -5.06 -5.86
CA PRO A 41 -1.65 -4.38 -6.10
C PRO A 41 -1.63 -3.50 -7.36
N GLU A 42 -0.51 -2.81 -7.61
CA GLU A 42 -0.34 -1.92 -8.76
C GLU A 42 -0.50 -2.64 -10.10
N ASN A 43 0.04 -3.86 -10.21
CA ASN A 43 -0.10 -4.66 -11.43
C ASN A 43 -1.55 -5.09 -11.68
N ILE A 44 -2.31 -5.40 -10.63
CA ILE A 44 -3.72 -5.78 -10.75
C ILE A 44 -4.54 -4.59 -11.26
N ASP A 45 -4.31 -3.40 -10.71
CA ASP A 45 -4.98 -2.18 -11.14
C ASP A 45 -4.58 -1.74 -12.55
N ALA A 46 -3.31 -1.91 -12.92
CA ALA A 46 -2.83 -1.64 -14.27
C ALA A 46 -3.52 -2.51 -15.33
N ILE A 47 -3.79 -3.79 -15.03
CA ILE A 47 -4.55 -4.67 -15.94
C ILE A 47 -5.97 -4.14 -16.13
N ARG A 48 -6.68 -3.77 -15.04
CA ARG A 48 -8.04 -3.25 -15.15
C ARG A 48 -8.11 -1.91 -15.88
N ALA A 49 -7.10 -1.06 -15.68
CA ALA A 49 -6.98 0.21 -16.38
C ALA A 49 -6.70 0.02 -17.89
N SER A 50 -5.75 -0.85 -18.25
CA SER A 50 -5.40 -1.15 -19.64
C SER A 50 -6.58 -1.67 -20.46
N LEU A 51 -7.46 -2.43 -19.79
CA LEU A 51 -8.66 -3.01 -20.39
C LEU A 51 -9.92 -2.14 -20.21
N ASN A 52 -9.82 -0.95 -19.60
CA ASN A 52 -10.94 -0.06 -19.29
C ASN A 52 -12.14 -0.76 -18.60
N LEU A 53 -11.87 -1.66 -17.64
CA LEU A 53 -12.91 -2.52 -17.05
C LEU A 53 -13.76 -1.81 -16.01
N VAL A 54 -13.16 -0.93 -15.22
CA VAL A 54 -13.78 -0.23 -14.08
C VAL A 54 -13.10 1.12 -13.88
N THR A 55 -13.71 1.99 -13.09
CA THR A 55 -13.06 3.24 -12.67
C THR A 55 -11.83 2.97 -11.80
N LYS A 56 -10.95 3.96 -11.67
CA LYS A 56 -9.76 3.89 -10.83
C LYS A 56 -10.12 3.53 -9.38
N GLU A 57 -11.09 4.24 -8.82
CA GLU A 57 -11.54 4.11 -7.44
C GLU A 57 -12.11 2.71 -7.18
N GLU A 58 -12.90 2.19 -8.11
CA GLU A 58 -13.43 0.83 -8.04
C GLU A 58 -12.33 -0.23 -8.12
N SER A 59 -11.36 -0.08 -9.02
CA SER A 59 -10.23 -1.02 -9.15
C SER A 59 -9.44 -1.12 -7.86
N ILE A 60 -9.00 0.02 -7.31
CA ILE A 60 -8.22 0.08 -6.07
C ILE A 60 -9.02 -0.53 -4.91
N LYS A 61 -10.32 -0.20 -4.81
CA LYS A 61 -11.20 -0.76 -3.76
C LYS A 61 -11.30 -2.28 -3.87
N MET A 62 -11.47 -2.81 -5.09
CA MET A 62 -11.52 -4.25 -5.34
C MET A 62 -10.19 -4.91 -4.98
N THR A 63 -9.07 -4.38 -5.46
CA THR A 63 -7.72 -4.89 -5.17
C THR A 63 -7.45 -4.91 -3.67
N ASN A 64 -7.70 -3.80 -2.98
CA ASN A 64 -7.44 -3.69 -1.54
C ASN A 64 -8.32 -4.66 -0.75
N THR A 65 -9.61 -4.78 -1.09
CA THR A 65 -10.51 -5.70 -0.41
C THR A 65 -10.09 -7.15 -0.61
N THR A 66 -9.67 -7.52 -1.83
CA THR A 66 -9.24 -8.87 -2.17
C THR A 66 -7.92 -9.25 -1.49
N LEU A 67 -6.94 -8.34 -1.45
CA LEU A 67 -5.63 -8.58 -0.84
C LEU A 67 -5.58 -8.29 0.67
N GLY A 68 -6.67 -7.78 1.25
CA GLY A 68 -6.73 -7.43 2.67
C GLY A 68 -5.96 -6.17 3.05
N ILE A 69 -5.65 -5.29 2.08
CA ILE A 69 -4.89 -4.04 2.27
C ILE A 69 -5.74 -3.02 3.02
N ARG A 70 -5.13 -2.36 4.02
CA ARG A 70 -5.81 -1.37 4.86
C ARG A 70 -4.95 -0.14 5.11
N GLY A 71 -5.59 1.00 5.32
CA GLY A 71 -4.93 2.20 5.81
C GLY A 71 -4.98 2.29 7.34
N GLY A 72 -4.07 3.08 7.93
CA GLY A 72 -3.95 3.26 9.37
C GLY A 72 -2.71 2.59 9.94
N TYR A 73 -2.73 2.29 11.24
CA TYR A 73 -1.65 1.56 11.90
C TYR A 73 -1.63 0.09 11.46
N ILE A 74 -0.43 -0.43 11.22
CA ILE A 74 -0.21 -1.85 10.90
C ILE A 74 -0.49 -2.72 12.15
N LEU A 75 -0.27 -2.16 13.34
CA LEU A 75 -0.48 -2.78 14.65
C LEU A 75 -1.24 -1.84 15.59
#